data_AF-A0A8T6LZP2-F1
#
_entry.id   AF-A0A8T6LZP2-F1
#
_cell.length_a   1.000
_cell.length_b   1.000
_cell.length_c   1.000
_cell.angle_alpha   90.00
_cell.angle_beta   90.00
_cell.angle_gamma   90.00
#
_symmetry.space_group_name_H-M   'P 1'
#
loop_
_entity.id
_entity.type
_entity.pdbx_description
1 polymer ?
#
loop_
_entity_poly.entity_id
_entity_poly.type
_entity_poly.pdbx_seq_one_letter_code
_entity_poly.pdbx_strand_id
1 'polypeptide(L)' 'GKRRGRKYKRKVGPILIIGEDKGLAKAGKNISGVDVRVINDLTVKDLAPGAEPGRLAIYSQSAIKKIEGFVNGSV' A
#
# COMPACT_ATOMS: atom_id res chain seq x y z
N GLY A 1 -6.40 0.26 -24.27
CA GLY A 1 -5.51 -0.65 -25.03
C GLY A 1 -5.88 -2.11 -24.83
N LYS A 2 -7.07 -2.52 -25.31
CA LYS A 2 -7.60 -3.88 -25.15
C LYS A 2 -6.70 -4.93 -25.82
N ARG A 3 -6.20 -4.61 -27.02
CA ARG A 3 -5.22 -5.40 -27.78
C ARG A 3 -3.79 -5.35 -27.22
N ARG A 4 -3.49 -4.43 -26.28
CA ARG A 4 -2.16 -4.26 -25.64
C ARG A 4 -2.13 -4.82 -24.21
N GLY A 5 -2.96 -5.83 -23.90
CA GLY A 5 -2.98 -6.51 -22.59
C GLY A 5 -3.69 -5.77 -21.44
N ARG A 6 -4.18 -4.54 -21.64
CA ARG A 6 -4.89 -3.74 -20.60
C ARG A 6 -6.39 -3.71 -20.89
N LYS A 7 -7.02 -4.89 -20.89
CA LYS A 7 -8.45 -5.06 -21.18
C LYS A 7 -9.35 -4.63 -20.03
N TYR A 8 -8.91 -4.84 -18.79
CA TYR A 8 -9.69 -4.55 -17.59
C TYR A 8 -9.05 -3.40 -16.81
N LYS A 9 -9.89 -2.47 -16.34
CA LYS A 9 -9.53 -1.42 -15.39
C LYS A 9 -10.32 -1.68 -14.11
N ARG A 10 -9.63 -1.71 -12.97
CA ARG A 10 -10.25 -1.85 -11.65
C ARG A 10 -10.12 -0.52 -10.91
N LYS A 11 -11.07 -0.22 -10.03
CA LYS A 11 -10.94 0.92 -9.12
C LYS A 11 -9.85 0.61 -8.09
N VAL A 12 -9.20 1.66 -7.60
CA VAL A 12 -8.20 1.53 -6.54
C VAL A 12 -8.95 1.49 -5.21
N GLY A 13 -8.73 0.43 -4.44
CA GLY A 13 -9.32 0.26 -3.11
C GLY A 13 -8.33 0.63 -2.01
N PRO A 14 -8.54 0.13 -0.78
CA PRO A 14 -7.69 0.49 0.35
C PRO A 14 -6.27 -0.07 0.20
N ILE A 15 -5.34 0.56 0.91
CA ILE A 15 -3.98 0.06 1.09
C ILE A 15 -3.79 -0.37 2.54
N LEU A 16 -3.23 -1.56 2.74
CA LEU A 16 -2.83 -2.07 4.05
C LEU A 16 -1.31 -1.91 4.18
N ILE A 17 -0.88 -1.17 5.21
CA ILE A 17 0.52 -0.87 5.47
C ILE A 17 0.96 -1.63 6.72
N ILE A 18 1.97 -2.47 6.55
CA ILE A 18 2.44 -3.41 7.57
C ILE A 18 3.92 -3.20 7.91
N GLY A 19 4.30 -3.49 9.15
CA GLY A 19 5.70 -3.41 9.57
C GLY A 19 6.57 -4.57 9.07
N GLU A 20 5.98 -5.77 8.91
CA GLU A 20 6.67 -6.99 8.48
C GLU A 20 5.70 -7.86 7.68
N ASP A 21 6.19 -8.52 6.63
CA ASP A 21 5.38 -9.46 5.86
C ASP A 21 5.40 -10.85 6.50
N LYS A 22 4.27 -11.23 7.12
CA LYS A 22 4.02 -12.58 7.67
C LYS A 22 3.10 -13.41 6.77
N GLY A 23 3.16 -13.17 5.45
CA GLY A 23 2.26 -13.78 4.48
C GLY A 23 1.00 -12.95 4.19
N LEU A 24 0.92 -11.74 4.73
CA LEU A 24 -0.18 -10.80 4.50
C LEU A 24 -0.18 -10.31 3.05
N ALA A 25 1.00 -10.18 2.43
CA ALA A 25 1.09 -9.85 1.00
C ALA A 25 0.44 -10.93 0.12
N LYS A 26 0.60 -12.21 0.50
CA LYS A 26 -0.04 -13.34 -0.21
C LYS A 26 -1.55 -13.35 0.00
N ALA A 27 -2.00 -13.11 1.23
CA ALA A 27 -3.42 -13.07 1.57
C ALA A 27 -4.15 -11.91 0.85
N GLY A 28 -3.56 -10.71 0.85
CA GLY A 28 -4.15 -9.52 0.24
C GLY A 28 -4.24 -9.59 -1.29
N LYS A 29 -3.33 -10.30 -1.96
CA LYS A 29 -3.27 -10.39 -3.42
C LYS A 29 -4.54 -11.00 -4.05
N ASN A 30 -5.29 -11.81 -3.30
CA ASN A 30 -6.54 -12.41 -3.79
C ASN A 30 -7.75 -11.45 -3.68
N ILE A 31 -7.63 -10.37 -2.92
CA ILE A 31 -8.74 -9.42 -2.71
C ILE A 31 -8.67 -8.33 -3.79
N SER A 32 -9.75 -8.17 -4.55
CA SER A 32 -9.78 -7.19 -5.64
C SER A 32 -9.69 -5.75 -5.13
N GLY A 33 -8.67 -5.03 -5.58
CA GLY A 33 -8.51 -3.59 -5.28
C GLY A 33 -7.82 -3.28 -3.96
N VAL A 34 -7.47 -4.30 -3.17
CA VAL A 34 -6.68 -4.14 -1.96
C VAL A 34 -5.21 -4.30 -2.30
N ASP A 35 -4.39 -3.35 -1.87
CA ASP A 35 -2.94 -3.46 -1.95
C ASP A 35 -2.36 -3.64 -0.54
N VAL A 36 -1.29 -4.45 -0.43
CA VAL A 36 -0.55 -4.63 0.83
C VAL A 36 0.88 -4.19 0.59
N ARG A 37 1.40 -3.31 1.45
CA ARG A 37 2.78 -2.81 1.38
C ARG A 37 3.45 -2.87 2.73
N VAL A 38 4.74 -3.25 2.71
CA VAL A 38 5.61 -3.10 3.87
C VAL A 38 6.03 -1.64 3.95
N ILE A 39 6.16 -1.11 5.17
CA ILE A 39 6.49 0.30 5.39
C ILE A 39 7.80 0.73 4.72
N ASN A 40 8.79 -0.16 4.68
CA ASN A 40 10.09 0.10 4.05
C ASN A 40 10.00 0.27 2.52
N ASP A 41 8.99 -0.31 1.88
CA ASP A 41 8.80 -0.29 0.42
C ASP A 41 7.66 0.65 0.00
N LEU A 42 7.17 1.50 0.91
CA LEU A 42 6.04 2.38 0.66
C LEU A 42 6.46 3.54 -0.26
N THR A 43 5.78 3.69 -1.40
CA THR A 43 6.06 4.77 -2.35
C THR A 43 4.90 5.75 -2.49
N VAL A 44 5.18 6.97 -2.94
CA VAL A 44 4.17 8.02 -3.19
C VAL A 44 3.07 7.54 -4.13
N LYS A 45 3.41 6.73 -5.13
CA LYS A 45 2.44 6.19 -6.10
C LYS A 45 1.42 5.25 -5.46
N ASP A 46 1.82 4.54 -4.40
CA ASP A 46 0.92 3.63 -3.68
C ASP A 46 -0.10 4.43 -2.84
N LEU A 47 0.29 5.59 -2.31
CA LEU A 47 -0.56 6.50 -1.54
C LEU A 47 -1.40 7.44 -2.40
N ALA A 48 -0.87 7.87 -3.55
CA ALA A 48 -1.51 8.82 -4.47
C ALA A 48 -1.61 8.25 -5.89
N PRO A 49 -2.47 7.24 -6.12
CA PRO A 49 -2.63 6.61 -7.42
C PRO A 49 -3.26 7.60 -8.41
N GLY A 50 -2.49 8.02 -9.42
CA GLY A 50 -2.97 8.99 -10.42
C GLY A 50 -2.85 10.45 -9.97
N ALA A 51 -1.95 10.74 -9.01
CA ALA A 51 -1.69 12.07 -8.45
C ALA A 51 -2.87 12.67 -7.66
N GLU A 52 -3.82 11.83 -7.24
CA GLU A 52 -4.89 12.20 -6.31
C GLU A 52 -4.46 11.87 -4.88
N PRO A 53 -4.35 12.86 -3.97
CA PRO A 53 -4.02 12.62 -2.58
C PRO A 53 -5.21 12.02 -1.83
N GLY A 54 -4.95 11.20 -0.80
CA GLY A 54 -6.00 10.71 0.09
C GLY A 54 -6.54 9.32 -0.30
N ARG A 55 -5.67 8.33 -0.36
CA ARG A 55 -6.09 6.92 -0.40
C ARG A 55 -6.42 6.40 1.00
N LEU A 56 -7.45 5.56 1.13
CA LEU A 56 -7.77 4.89 2.38
C LEU A 56 -6.62 3.95 2.79
N ALA A 57 -5.86 4.36 3.80
CA ALA A 57 -4.70 3.63 4.32
C ALA A 57 -5.00 3.05 5.71
N ILE A 58 -4.84 1.74 5.84
CA ILE A 58 -4.99 1.01 7.10
C ILE A 58 -3.59 0.63 7.57
N TYR A 59 -3.21 1.09 8.75
CA TYR A 59 -1.88 0.84 9.31
C TYR A 59 -1.93 -0.22 10.40
N SER A 60 -0.97 -1.14 10.40
CA SER A 60 -0.72 -1.98 11.56
C SER A 60 -0.04 -1.16 12.66
N GLN A 61 -0.24 -1.56 13.92
CA GLN A 61 0.43 -0.92 15.06
C GLN A 61 1.96 -0.95 14.91
N SER A 62 2.51 -2.04 14.35
CA SER A 62 3.94 -2.15 14.04
C SER A 62 4.41 -1.18 12.95
N ALA A 63 3.56 -0.88 11.97
CA ALA A 63 3.88 0.10 10.93
C ALA A 63 3.92 1.52 11.50
N ILE A 64 2.97 1.87 12.36
CA ILE A 64 2.92 3.20 13.01
C ILE A 64 4.19 3.45 13.83
N LYS A 65 4.60 2.49 14.67
CA LYS A 65 5.85 2.60 15.45
C LYS A 65 7.08 2.83 14.58
N LYS A 66 7.16 2.15 13.43
CA LYS A 66 8.26 2.36 12.48
C LYS A 66 8.21 3.75 11.84
N ILE A 67 7.02 4.21 11.46
CA ILE A 67 6.82 5.58 10.92
C ILE A 67 7.25 6.63 11.93
N GLU A 68 6.87 6.49 13.21
CA GLU A 68 7.27 7.41 14.27
C GLU A 68 8.79 7.52 14.38
N GLY A 69 9.51 6.40 14.29
CA GLY A 69 10.98 6.40 14.26
C GLY A 69 11.56 7.15 13.06
N PHE A 70 10.95 7.02 11.87
CA PHE A 70 11.37 7.76 10.67
C PHE A 70 11.08 9.26 10.76
N VAL A 71 9.92 9.64 11.29
CA VAL A 71 9.47 11.05 11.34
C VAL A 71 10.18 11.83 12.45
N ASN A 72 10.48 11.19 13.58
CA ASN A 72 11.11 11.85 14.72
C ASN A 72 12.65 11.94 14.62
N GLY A 73 13.24 11.55 13.48
CA GLY A 73 14.64 11.85 13.16
C GLY A 73 15.67 11.30 14.16
N SER A 74 15.39 10.18 14.82
CA SER A 74 16.38 9.55 15.71
C SER A 74 17.37 8.75 14.84
N VAL A 75 18.43 9.42 14.42
CA VAL A 75 19.68 8.80 13.96
C VAL A 75 20.33 8.08 15.14
#